data_AF-A0A382S1K1-F1
#
_entry.id   AF-A0A382S1K1-F1
#
_cell.length_a   1.000
_cell.length_b   1.000
_cell.length_c   1.000
_cell.angle_alpha   90.00
_cell.angle_beta   90.00
_cell.angle_gamma   90.00
#
_symmetry.space_group_name_H-M   'P 1'
#
loop_
_entity.id
_entity.type
_entity.pdbx_description
1 polymer ?
#
loop_
_entity_poly.entity_id
_entity_poly.type
_entity_poly.pdbx_seq_one_letter_code
_entity_poly.pdbx_strand_id
1 'polypeptide(L)' 'MIPGEIIAQSGELTLNEGQDIITLTIANTGDRPIQVGSHYHFFETNAALDFDRKAARGRRLSIPAGTAIRFEPGQSREVP' A
#
# COMPACT_ATOMS: atom_id res chain seq x y z
N MET A 1 31.74 4.77 22.69
CA MET A 1 31.12 3.46 22.98
C MET A 1 29.65 3.72 23.20
N ILE A 2 28.78 3.16 22.35
CA ILE A 2 27.34 3.36 22.41
C ILE A 2 26.70 1.98 22.68
N PRO A 3 26.32 1.67 23.93
CA PRO A 3 25.67 0.40 24.23
C PRO A 3 24.38 0.25 23.41
N GLY A 4 24.30 -0.83 22.62
CA GLY A 4 23.14 -1.13 21.78
C GLY A 4 23.12 -0.43 20.42
N GLU A 5 24.23 0.16 19.98
CA GLU A 5 24.30 0.67 18.60
C GLU A 5 24.11 -0.45 17.58
N ILE A 6 23.27 -0.19 16.57
CA ILE A 6 23.09 -1.07 15.43
C ILE A 6 23.94 -0.51 14.29
N ILE A 7 24.93 -1.29 13.87
CA ILE A 7 25.73 -1.00 12.67
C ILE A 7 25.16 -1.87 11.55
N ALA A 8 24.15 -1.35 10.85
CA ALA A 8 23.54 -2.04 9.73
C ALA A 8 24.54 -2.13 8.57
N GLN A 9 24.54 -3.27 7.86
CA GLN A 9 25.25 -3.37 6.60
C GLN A 9 24.58 -2.43 5.57
N SER A 10 25.39 -1.83 4.70
CA SER A 10 24.87 -1.08 3.56
C SER A 10 24.16 -2.00 2.57
N GLY A 11 23.08 -1.50 1.97
CA GLY A 11 22.32 -2.22 0.96
C GLY A 11 20.82 -1.92 1.05
N GLU A 12 20.06 -2.60 0.20
CA GLU A 12 18.60 -2.53 0.16
C GLU A 12 18.01 -3.94 0.25
N LEU A 13 16.75 -4.02 0.69
CA LEU A 13 16.00 -5.26 0.74
C LEU A 13 14.87 -5.20 -0.28
N THR A 14 14.89 -6.10 -1.25
CA THR A 14 13.77 -6.29 -2.18
C THR A 14 12.62 -6.95 -1.44
N LEU A 15 11.45 -6.33 -1.46
CA LEU A 15 10.23 -6.87 -0.86
C LEU A 15 9.32 -7.48 -1.92
N ASN A 16 8.56 -8.49 -1.52
CA ASN A 16 7.57 -9.17 -2.37
C ASN A 16 8.17 -9.72 -3.69
N GLU A 17 9.44 -10.12 -3.67
CA GLU A 17 10.12 -10.67 -4.86
C GLU A 17 9.39 -11.89 -5.42
N GLY A 18 9.30 -11.96 -6.76
CA GLY A 18 8.64 -13.04 -7.47
C GLY A 18 7.10 -13.01 -7.43
N GLN A 19 6.48 -12.00 -6.82
CA GLN A 19 5.03 -11.83 -6.84
C GLN A 19 4.56 -11.08 -8.09
N ASP A 20 3.35 -11.39 -8.55
CA ASP A 20 2.68 -10.66 -9.63
C ASP A 20 2.09 -9.34 -9.10
N ILE A 21 2.83 -8.25 -9.28
CA ILE A 21 2.47 -6.89 -8.83
C ILE A 21 1.83 -6.14 -10.00
N ILE A 22 0.71 -5.48 -9.75
CA ILE A 22 0.04 -4.61 -10.71
C ILE A 22 -0.08 -3.21 -10.12
N THR A 23 0.01 -2.18 -10.98
CA THR A 23 -0.23 -0.80 -10.57
C THR A 23 -1.65 -0.40 -10.92
N LEU A 24 -2.38 0.19 -9.97
CA LEU A 24 -3.73 0.70 -10.17
C LEU A 24 -3.83 2.17 -9.73
N THR A 25 -4.56 2.97 -10.49
CA THR A 25 -4.96 4.32 -10.09
C THR A 25 -6.18 4.25 -9.19
N ILE A 26 -6.06 4.82 -7.98
CA ILE A 26 -7.10 4.79 -6.95
C ILE A 26 -7.50 6.22 -6.61
N ALA A 27 -8.80 6.52 -6.64
CA ALA A 27 -9.34 7.81 -6.27
C ALA A 27 -10.24 7.72 -5.03
N ASN A 28 -10.07 8.61 -4.05
CA ASN A 28 -11.00 8.74 -2.94
C ASN A 28 -12.10 9.74 -3.31
N THR A 29 -13.31 9.23 -3.57
CA THR A 29 -14.49 10.04 -3.91
C THR A 29 -15.28 10.49 -2.67
N GLY A 30 -14.83 10.10 -1.48
CA GLY A 30 -15.45 10.48 -0.21
C GLY A 30 -14.99 11.85 0.29
N ASP A 31 -15.63 12.29 1.38
CA ASP A 31 -15.37 13.56 2.07
C ASP A 31 -14.41 13.43 3.27
N ARG A 32 -13.97 12.20 3.55
CA ARG A 32 -13.08 11.87 4.67
C ARG A 32 -11.87 11.10 4.17
N PRO A 33 -10.72 11.23 4.87
CA PRO A 33 -9.53 10.50 4.51
C PRO A 33 -9.69 9.00 4.77
N ILE A 34 -9.07 8.19 3.91
CA ILE A 34 -9.07 6.74 3.97
C ILE A 34 -7.62 6.25 4.02
N GLN A 35 -7.32 5.30 4.89
CA GLN A 35 -5.99 4.69 5.00
C GLN A 35 -6.11 3.17 4.93
N VAL A 36 -5.31 2.55 4.06
CA VAL A 36 -5.33 1.10 3.79
C VAL A 36 -3.98 0.50 4.14
N GLY A 37 -3.99 -0.52 5.00
CA GLY A 37 -2.77 -1.21 5.46
C GLY A 37 -2.22 -2.21 4.45
N SER A 38 -0.93 -2.52 4.58
CA SER A 38 -0.15 -3.42 3.71
C SER A 38 -0.80 -4.79 3.42
N HIS A 39 -1.56 -5.36 4.36
CA HIS A 39 -2.11 -6.73 4.27
C HIS A 39 -3.63 -6.79 4.14
N TYR A 40 -4.29 -5.65 4.01
CA TYR A 40 -5.74 -5.63 3.78
C TYR A 40 -6.03 -6.10 2.35
N HIS A 41 -7.05 -6.95 2.16
CA HIS A 41 -7.46 -7.38 0.83
C HIS A 41 -8.01 -6.19 0.05
N PHE A 42 -7.28 -5.72 -0.96
CA PHE A 42 -7.51 -4.40 -1.54
C PHE A 42 -8.88 -4.29 -2.21
N PHE A 43 -9.38 -5.40 -2.78
CA PHE A 43 -10.75 -5.54 -3.31
C PHE A 43 -11.84 -5.11 -2.34
N GLU A 44 -11.67 -5.34 -1.04
CA GLU A 44 -12.71 -5.13 -0.02
C GLU A 44 -12.57 -3.76 0.69
N THR A 45 -11.65 -2.91 0.23
CA THR A 45 -11.43 -1.59 0.85
C THR A 45 -12.68 -0.72 0.76
N ASN A 46 -12.71 0.37 1.54
CA ASN A 46 -13.84 1.29 1.61
C ASN A 46 -14.42 1.60 0.21
N ALA A 47 -15.75 1.52 0.08
CA ALA A 47 -16.48 1.73 -1.18
C ALA A 47 -16.30 3.13 -1.79
N ALA A 48 -15.87 4.13 -1.00
CA ALA A 48 -15.52 5.46 -1.48
C ALA A 48 -14.16 5.51 -2.22
N LEU A 49 -13.39 4.42 -2.24
CA LEU A 49 -12.25 4.29 -3.14
C LEU A 49 -12.72 3.75 -4.49
N ASP A 50 -12.58 4.56 -5.53
CA ASP A 50 -12.89 4.23 -6.92
C ASP A 50 -11.65 3.73 -7.65
N PHE A 51 -11.75 2.53 -8.24
CA PHE A 51 -10.72 1.81 -8.98
C PHE A 51 -11.28 0.52 -9.60
N ASP A 52 -10.50 -0.16 -10.45
CA ASP A 52 -10.85 -1.50 -10.95
C ASP A 52 -10.77 -2.55 -9.84
N ARG A 53 -11.91 -2.78 -9.17
CA ARG A 53 -12.04 -3.80 -8.13
C ARG A 53 -11.67 -5.18 -8.64
N LYS A 54 -12.08 -5.57 -9.86
CA LYS A 54 -11.82 -6.93 -10.36
C LYS A 54 -10.32 -7.19 -10.49
N ALA A 55 -9.56 -6.20 -10.96
CA ALA A 55 -8.10 -6.29 -11.04
C ALA A 55 -7.45 -6.46 -9.65
N ALA A 56 -8.00 -5.84 -8.60
CA ALA A 56 -7.48 -5.92 -7.24
C ALA A 56 -7.86 -7.19 -6.46
N ARG A 57 -8.65 -8.10 -7.04
CA ARG A 57 -9.10 -9.32 -6.35
C ARG A 57 -7.93 -10.26 -6.06
N GLY A 58 -7.84 -10.72 -4.80
CA GLY A 58 -6.74 -11.56 -4.32
C GLY A 58 -5.44 -10.81 -4.06
N ARG A 59 -5.43 -9.47 -4.18
CA ARG A 59 -4.23 -8.64 -4.05
C ARG A 59 -4.27 -7.74 -2.82
N ARG A 60 -3.09 -7.31 -2.39
CA ARG A 60 -2.82 -6.36 -1.31
C ARG A 60 -1.77 -5.36 -1.78
N LEU A 61 -1.58 -4.26 -1.07
CA LEU A 61 -0.55 -3.27 -1.40
C LEU A 61 0.86 -3.89 -1.35
N SER A 62 1.66 -3.61 -2.38
CA SER A 62 3.06 -4.02 -2.44
C SER A 62 3.97 -3.01 -1.72
N ILE A 63 3.81 -2.91 -0.41
CA ILE A 63 4.53 -1.97 0.48
C ILE A 63 5.13 -2.71 1.70
N PRO A 64 6.06 -2.09 2.46
CA PRO A 64 6.61 -2.70 3.66
C PRO A 64 5.53 -3.13 4.66
N ALA A 65 5.72 -4.31 5.27
CA ALA A 65 4.76 -4.86 6.21
C ALA A 65 4.51 -3.91 7.40
N GLY A 66 3.26 -3.80 7.83
CA GLY A 66 2.83 -2.90 8.89
C GLY A 66 2.64 -1.43 8.47
N THR A 67 3.07 -1.04 7.26
CA THR A 67 2.82 0.31 6.73
C THR A 67 1.45 0.41 6.05
N ALA A 68 1.08 1.62 5.63
CA ALA A 68 -0.20 1.92 5.01
C ALA A 68 -0.09 3.05 3.98
N ILE A 69 -1.04 3.07 3.05
CA ILE A 69 -1.22 4.17 2.09
C ILE A 69 -2.46 4.97 2.47
N ARG A 70 -2.32 6.29 2.53
CA ARG A 70 -3.38 7.25 2.87
C ARG A 70 -3.87 8.00 1.63
N PHE A 71 -5.18 8.18 1.53
CA PHE A 71 -5.89 8.90 0.48
C PHE A 71 -6.73 10.02 1.10
N GLU A 72 -6.38 11.27 0.83
CA GLU A 72 -7.20 12.43 1.21
C GLU A 72 -8.48 12.53 0.36
N PRO A 73 -9.52 13.26 0.80
CA PRO A 73 -10.71 13.52 -0.01
C PRO A 73 -10.36 14.09 -1.40
N GLY A 74 -10.90 13.49 -2.46
CA GLY A 74 -10.65 13.88 -3.85
C GLY A 74 -9.27 13.51 -4.40
N GLN A 75 -8.38 12.90 -3.59
CA GLN A 75 -7.06 12.50 -4.06
C GLN A 75 -7.14 11.30 -4.99
N SER A 76 -6.37 11.36 -6.09
CA SER A 76 -6.10 10.23 -6.97
C SER A 76 -4.60 9.92 -7.01
N ARG A 77 -4.23 8.64 -6.95
CA ARG A 77 -2.82 8.20 -7.00
C ARG A 77 -2.69 6.76 -7.50
N GLU A 78 -1.60 6.48 -8.21
CA GLU A 78 -1.17 5.12 -8.55
C GLU A 78 -0.55 4.38 -7.36
N VAL A 79 -0.95 3.12 -7.15
CA VAL A 79 -0.41 2.25 -6.09
C VAL A 79 -0.06 0.86 -6.64
N PRO A 80 1.03 0.24 -6.15
CA PRO A 80 1.41 -1.14 -6.47
C PRO A 80 0.84 -2.17 -5.48
#